data_AF-A0A7C1GQM0-F1
#
_entry.id   AF-A0A7C1GQM0-F1
#
_cell.length_a   1.000
_cell.length_b   1.000
_cell.length_c   1.000
_cell.angle_alpha   90.00
_cell.angle_beta   90.00
_cell.angle_gamma   90.00
#
_symmetry.space_group_name_H-M   'P 1'
#
loop_
_entity.id
_entity.type
_entity.pdbx_description
1 polymer ?
#
loop_
_entity_poly.entity_id
_entity_poly.type
_entity_poly.pdbx_seq_one_letter_code
_entity_poly.pdbx_strand_id
1 'polypeptide(L)'
;MEANPFPGNGFKSGGFINLMPRDAYYEVKTGNAIIVDVREENLTGYKRFDAPRVLYLPLSQLEENINQLPTDFTLIIADSTGLRSH
;
A
#
# COMPACT_ATOMS: atom_id res chain seq x y z
N MET A 1 11.00 4.87 -17.88
CA MET A 1 11.05 5.22 -16.45
C MET A 1 9.65 5.63 -16.07
N GLU A 2 8.95 4.84 -15.26
CA GLU A 2 7.66 5.28 -14.74
C GLU A 2 7.86 6.51 -13.85
N ALA A 3 7.00 7.51 -14.06
CA ALA A 3 7.00 8.74 -13.28
C ALA A 3 6.59 8.42 -11.83
N ASN A 4 7.18 9.13 -10.87
CA ASN A 4 6.77 8.99 -9.48
C ASN A 4 5.32 9.48 -9.32
N PRO A 5 4.35 8.63 -8.92
CA PRO A 5 2.97 9.04 -8.75
C PRO A 5 2.78 9.96 -7.52
N PHE A 6 3.82 10.14 -6.70
CA PHE A 6 3.84 11.01 -5.52
C PHE A 6 4.87 12.15 -5.70
N PRO A 7 4.53 13.24 -6.39
CA PRO A 7 5.48 14.32 -6.69
C PRO A 7 6.09 14.91 -5.42
N GLY A 8 7.43 14.84 -5.31
CA GLY A 8 8.16 15.38 -4.16
C GLY A 8 8.14 14.50 -2.90
N ASN A 9 7.45 13.35 -2.93
CA ASN A 9 7.38 12.39 -1.84
C ASN A 9 8.05 11.06 -2.21
N GLY A 10 8.54 10.35 -1.20
CA GLY A 10 9.13 9.02 -1.33
C GLY A 10 10.57 8.98 -1.85
N PHE A 11 11.14 7.78 -1.87
CA PHE A 11 12.50 7.50 -2.35
C PHE A 11 12.55 6.20 -3.14
N LYS A 12 13.48 6.11 -4.10
CA LYS A 12 13.66 4.90 -4.90
C LYS A 12 14.63 3.93 -4.22
N SER A 13 14.21 2.68 -4.06
CA SER A 13 15.05 1.59 -3.57
C SER A 13 14.52 0.25 -4.08
N GLY A 14 15.41 -0.67 -4.50
CA GLY A 14 15.01 -2.00 -4.96
C GLY A 14 14.12 -2.04 -6.20
N GLY A 15 14.05 -0.95 -6.98
CA GLY A 15 13.14 -0.83 -8.12
C GLY A 15 11.78 -0.21 -7.78
N PHE A 16 11.50 0.05 -6.50
CA PHE A 16 10.23 0.56 -6.01
C PHE A 16 10.33 2.00 -5.54
N ILE A 17 9.18 2.70 -5.53
CA ILE A 17 9.01 3.97 -4.84
C ILE A 17 8.50 3.67 -3.44
N ASN A 18 9.34 3.94 -2.45
CA ASN A 18 9.04 3.72 -1.05
C ASN A 18 8.58 5.03 -0.42
N LEU A 19 7.53 4.96 0.39
CA LEU A 19 7.01 6.11 1.13
C LEU A 19 7.33 5.97 2.62
N MET A 20 7.61 7.09 3.27
CA MET A 20 7.57 7.13 4.72
C MET A 20 6.12 6.99 5.19
N PRO A 21 5.83 6.38 6.36
CA PRO A 21 4.45 6.19 6.83
C PRO A 21 3.62 7.48 6.89
N ARG A 22 4.25 8.61 7.24
CA ARG A 22 3.61 9.93 7.23
C ARG A 22 3.11 10.32 5.84
N ASP A 23 3.94 10.10 4.83
CA ASP A 23 3.64 10.52 3.46
C ASP A 23 2.59 9.58 2.86
N ALA A 24 2.70 8.27 3.10
CA ALA A 24 1.65 7.30 2.74
C ALA A 24 0.29 7.66 3.37
N TYR A 25 0.27 8.01 4.66
CA TYR A 25 -0.96 8.46 5.32
C TYR A 25 -1.52 9.75 4.70
N TYR A 26 -0.65 10.70 4.35
CA TYR A 26 -1.06 11.94 3.70
C TYR A 26 -1.74 11.67 2.36
N GLU A 27 -1.12 10.88 1.47
CA GLU A 27 -1.67 10.57 0.14
C GLU A 27 -3.02 9.85 0.22
N VAL A 28 -3.16 8.95 1.18
CA VAL A 28 -4.42 8.23 1.43
C VAL A 28 -5.50 9.18 1.95
N LYS A 29 -5.13 10.05 2.90
CA LYS A 29 -6.03 11.05 3.49
C LYS A 29 -6.52 12.09 2.49
N THR A 30 -5.69 12.49 1.54
CA THR A 30 -6.06 13.42 0.46
C THR A 30 -6.81 12.75 -0.69
N GLY A 31 -6.94 11.41 -0.67
CA GLY A 31 -7.66 10.64 -1.68
C GLY A 31 -6.85 10.33 -2.93
N ASN A 32 -5.52 10.52 -2.90
CA ASN A 32 -4.61 10.24 -4.01
C ASN A 32 -4.22 8.76 -4.11
N ALA A 33 -4.34 8.03 -3.00
CA ALA A 33 -3.92 6.63 -2.92
C ALA A 33 -4.84 5.76 -2.07
N ILE A 34 -4.68 4.45 -2.24
CA ILE A 34 -5.31 3.41 -1.43
C ILE A 34 -4.21 2.53 -0.84
N ILE A 35 -4.27 2.23 0.45
CA ILE A 35 -3.39 1.21 1.05
C ILE A 35 -3.96 -0.17 0.75
N VAL A 36 -3.11 -1.08 0.27
CA VAL A 36 -3.40 -2.51 0.22
C VAL A 36 -2.55 -3.17 1.32
N ASP A 37 -3.21 -3.54 2.43
CA ASP A 37 -2.60 -4.24 3.54
C ASP A 37 -2.53 -5.74 3.22
N VAL A 38 -1.31 -6.22 2.95
CA VAL A 38 -1.04 -7.61 2.54
C VAL A 38 -0.74 -8.54 3.71
N ARG A 39 -0.91 -8.06 4.96
CA ARG A 39 -0.75 -8.91 6.14
C ARG A 39 -1.86 -9.96 6.20
N GLU A 40 -1.49 -11.15 6.66
CA GLU A 40 -2.44 -12.23 6.91
C GLU A 40 -3.51 -11.83 7.94
N GLU A 41 -4.67 -12.45 7.86
CA GLU A 41 -5.86 -12.09 8.65
C GLU A 41 -5.62 -12.13 10.16
N ASN A 42 -4.72 -12.99 10.64
CA ASN A 42 -4.35 -13.05 12.07
C ASN A 42 -3.72 -11.75 12.58
N LEU A 43 -3.02 -10.98 11.72
CA LEU A 43 -2.42 -9.70 12.07
C LEU A 43 -3.42 -8.55 11.93
N THR A 44 -4.22 -8.55 10.87
CA THR A 44 -5.22 -7.50 10.60
C THR A 44 -6.47 -7.63 11.47
N GLY A 45 -6.77 -8.82 11.99
CA GLY A 45 -7.82 -9.04 12.98
C GLY A 45 -7.50 -8.46 14.36
N TYR A 46 -6.20 -8.36 14.71
CA TYR A 46 -5.74 -7.78 15.97
C TYR A 46 -5.56 -6.26 15.90
N LYS A 47 -4.86 -5.76 14.86
CA LYS A 47 -4.58 -4.33 14.70
C LYS A 47 -4.59 -3.90 13.24
N ARG A 48 -5.43 -2.91 12.95
CA ARG A 48 -5.59 -2.31 11.62
C ARG A 48 -4.94 -0.94 11.55
N PHE A 49 -4.60 -0.53 10.33
CA PHE A 49 -4.23 0.84 10.08
C PHE A 49 -5.44 1.74 10.29
N ASP A 50 -5.24 2.81 11.06
CA ASP A 50 -6.22 3.87 11.23
C ASP A 50 -6.05 4.89 10.09
N ALA A 51 -6.39 4.48 8.87
CA ALA A 51 -6.28 5.29 7.67
C ALA A 51 -7.56 5.22 6.81
N PRO A 52 -7.97 6.34 6.19
CA PRO A 52 -9.18 6.38 5.37
C PRO A 52 -8.89 5.81 3.97
N ARG A 53 -9.32 4.57 3.67
CA ARG A 53 -9.09 3.79 2.42
C ARG A 53 -7.94 2.78 2.53
N VAL A 54 -8.25 1.69 3.24
CA VAL A 54 -7.41 0.50 3.35
C VAL A 54 -8.18 -0.70 2.81
N LEU A 55 -7.62 -1.36 1.81
CA LEU A 55 -8.05 -2.67 1.34
C LEU A 55 -7.22 -3.73 2.06
N TYR A 56 -7.86 -4.80 2.50
CA TYR A 56 -7.19 -5.94 3.13
C TYR A 56 -7.19 -7.07 2.12
N LEU A 57 -6.00 -7.44 1.65
CA LEU A 57 -5.82 -8.53 0.71
C LEU A 57 -4.57 -9.31 1.13
N PRO A 58 -4.72 -10.34 1.97
CA PRO A 58 -3.59 -11.14 2.45
C PRO A 58 -2.67 -11.57 1.31
N LEU A 59 -1.36 -11.56 1.56
CA LEU A 59 -0.37 -11.96 0.55
C LEU A 59 -0.65 -13.35 -0.01
N SER A 60 -1.09 -14.28 0.85
CA SER A 60 -1.52 -15.63 0.47
C SER A 60 -2.64 -15.68 -0.58
N GLN A 61 -3.42 -14.61 -0.73
CA GLN A 61 -4.55 -14.49 -1.65
C GLN A 61 -4.27 -13.49 -2.80
N LEU A 62 -3.14 -12.79 -2.76
CA LEU A 62 -2.87 -11.66 -3.66
C LEU A 62 -2.83 -12.09 -5.13
N GLU A 63 -2.13 -13.17 -5.47
CA GLU A 63 -1.97 -13.64 -6.85
C GLU A 63 -3.31 -13.94 -7.53
N GLU A 64 -4.22 -14.60 -6.83
CA GLU A 64 -5.53 -15.00 -7.34
C GLU A 64 -6.50 -13.81 -7.46
N ASN A 65 -6.31 -12.77 -6.65
CA ASN A 65 -7.27 -11.68 -6.48
C ASN A 65 -6.73 -10.31 -6.93
N ILE A 66 -5.51 -10.23 -7.46
CA ILE A 66 -4.89 -8.96 -7.89
C ILE A 66 -5.74 -8.22 -8.92
N ASN A 67 -6.47 -8.96 -9.76
CA ASN A 67 -7.36 -8.42 -10.78
C ASN A 67 -8.59 -7.68 -10.22
N GLN A 68 -8.86 -7.82 -8.90
CA GLN A 68 -9.93 -7.11 -8.21
C GLN A 68 -9.48 -5.76 -7.64
N LEU A 69 -8.16 -5.50 -7.62
CA LEU A 69 -7.65 -4.22 -7.15
C LEU A 69 -8.00 -3.10 -8.14
N PRO A 70 -8.31 -1.89 -7.63
CA PRO A 70 -8.62 -0.77 -8.50
C PRO A 70 -7.38 -0.38 -9.32
N THR A 71 -7.57 -0.20 -10.63
CA THR A 71 -6.51 0.15 -11.58
C THR A 71 -6.47 1.64 -11.92
N ASP A 72 -7.47 2.39 -11.46
CA ASP A 72 -7.63 3.84 -11.62
C ASP A 72 -7.06 4.64 -10.43
N PHE A 73 -6.62 3.97 -9.36
CA PHE A 73 -5.98 4.56 -8.19
C PHE A 73 -4.55 4.10 -8.04
N THR A 74 -3.71 4.97 -7.46
CA THR A 74 -2.37 4.57 -7.04
C THR A 74 -2.48 3.71 -5.78
N LEU A 75 -1.85 2.54 -5.80
CA LEU A 75 -1.85 1.59 -4.68
C LEU A 75 -0.55 1.69 -3.89
N ILE A 76 -0.67 1.73 -2.57
CA ILE A 76 0.45 1.63 -1.63
C ILE A 76 0.37 0.25 -0.98
N ILE A 77 1.29 -0.64 -1.32
CA ILE A 77 1.36 -1.96 -0.70
C ILE A 77 1.99 -1.80 0.68
N ALA A 78 1.36 -2.36 1.72
CA ALA A 78 1.82 -2.25 3.09
C ALA A 78 1.80 -3.61 3.79
N ASP A 79 2.88 -3.91 4.51
CA ASP A 79 2.91 -4.96 5.54
C ASP A 79 3.27 -4.36 6.91
N SER A 80 3.81 -5.16 7.84
CA SER A 80 4.22 -4.65 9.16
C SER A 80 5.55 -3.88 9.15
N THR A 81 6.48 -4.16 8.23
CA THR A 81 7.89 -3.72 8.29
C THR A 81 8.51 -3.30 6.95
N GLY A 82 7.74 -3.29 5.87
CA GLY A 82 8.16 -3.07 4.49
C GLY A 82 8.79 -4.26 3.75
N LEU A 83 8.77 -5.49 4.30
CA LEU A 83 9.56 -6.61 3.73
C LEU A 83 8.78 -7.44 2.70
N ARG A 84 7.46 -7.49 2.83
CA ARG A 84 6.52 -8.21 1.97
C ARG A 84 5.68 -7.26 1.09
N SER A 85 6.08 -6.00 1.01
CA SER A 85 5.40 -4.94 0.25
C SER A 85 6.21 -4.52 -0.98
N HIS A 86 6.78 -5.49 -1.69
CA HIS A 86 7.50 -5.32 -2.95
C HIS A 86 6.67 -5.91 -4.10
#